data_AF-A0A9E0XC63-F1
#
_entry.id   AF-A0A9E0XC63-F1
#
_cell.length_a   1.000
_cell.length_b   1.000
_cell.length_c   1.000
_cell.angle_alpha   90.00
_cell.angle_beta   90.00
_cell.angle_gamma   90.00
#
_symmetry.space_group_name_H-M   'P 1'
#
loop_
_entity.id
_entity.type
_entity.pdbx_description
1 polymer ?
#
loop_
_entity_poly.entity_id
_entity_poly.type
_entity_poly.pdbx_seq_one_letter_code
_entity_poly.pdbx_strand_id
1 'polypeptide(L)'
;MQPADAFRPISLNTAAVLTGRSMRTWQRRIEEGQVPRLGDGRGAQVPFASVRPELAVDLADEDVQVLVRADQGDAAAQADVGALFALAALDEARVDAGSKPAPLARGTGGSIAPALHFLTQAAQQGEADAMHWLGMLHADGLCEGDGQAMALMWIAKAAAHGHVIAQRQLATLMPGRATS
;
A
#
# COMPACT_ATOMS: atom_id res chain seq x y z
N MET A 1 -5.84 -25.28 -2.00
CA MET A 1 -6.68 -24.07 -2.07
C MET A 1 -7.69 -24.16 -0.94
N GLN A 2 -7.64 -23.25 0.05
CA GLN A 2 -8.63 -23.27 1.13
C GLN A 2 -9.98 -22.77 0.58
N PRO A 3 -11.11 -23.41 0.93
CA PRO A 3 -12.42 -23.10 0.33
C PRO A 3 -12.91 -21.68 0.60
N ALA A 4 -12.35 -20.97 1.60
CA ALA A 4 -12.74 -19.61 1.97
C ALA A 4 -12.22 -18.52 1.02
N ASP A 5 -11.10 -18.77 0.33
CA ASP A 5 -10.46 -17.77 -0.55
C ASP A 5 -11.12 -17.64 -1.93
N ALA A 6 -11.96 -18.61 -2.31
CA ALA A 6 -12.60 -18.66 -3.62
C ALA A 6 -13.68 -17.56 -3.83
N PHE A 7 -14.14 -16.93 -2.75
CA PHE A 7 -15.23 -15.95 -2.78
C PHE A 7 -14.85 -14.58 -2.20
N ARG A 8 -13.56 -14.25 -2.11
CA ARG A 8 -13.09 -12.92 -1.69
C ARG A 8 -12.85 -12.06 -2.94
N PRO A 9 -13.85 -11.26 -3.41
CA PRO A 9 -13.71 -10.50 -4.63
C PRO A 9 -12.80 -9.29 -4.41
N ILE A 10 -11.91 -9.05 -5.37
CA ILE A 10 -11.13 -7.82 -5.46
C ILE A 10 -11.28 -7.21 -6.85
N SER A 11 -11.23 -5.89 -6.95
CA SER A 11 -11.27 -5.18 -8.23
C SER A 11 -10.06 -5.50 -9.11
N LEU A 12 -10.21 -5.33 -10.43
CA LEU A 12 -9.07 -5.45 -11.36
C LEU A 12 -7.95 -4.46 -11.05
N ASN A 13 -8.28 -3.30 -10.48
CA ASN A 13 -7.29 -2.31 -10.09
C ASN A 13 -6.44 -2.81 -8.92
N THR A 14 -7.08 -3.36 -7.90
CA THR A 14 -6.37 -3.98 -6.77
C THR A 14 -5.55 -5.19 -7.23
N ALA A 15 -6.11 -6.06 -8.09
CA ALA A 15 -5.35 -7.17 -8.67
C ALA A 15 -4.12 -6.68 -9.48
N ALA A 16 -4.25 -5.58 -10.21
CA ALA A 16 -3.16 -4.98 -10.97
C ALA A 16 -2.04 -4.45 -10.06
N VAL A 17 -2.42 -3.71 -9.01
CA VAL A 17 -1.50 -3.14 -8.01
C VAL A 17 -0.75 -4.25 -7.27
N LEU A 18 -1.45 -5.29 -6.81
CA LEU A 18 -0.86 -6.38 -6.02
C LEU A 18 0.16 -7.22 -6.79
N THR A 19 0.01 -7.35 -8.12
CA THR A 19 0.90 -8.21 -8.94
C THR A 19 1.80 -7.44 -9.88
N GLY A 20 1.76 -6.11 -9.86
CA GLY A 20 2.46 -5.26 -10.84
C GLY A 20 2.04 -5.51 -12.29
N ARG A 21 0.86 -6.07 -12.54
CA ARG A 21 0.32 -6.32 -13.89
C ARG A 21 -0.67 -5.22 -14.26
N SER A 22 -0.88 -4.98 -15.55
CA SER A 22 -1.94 -4.04 -15.96
C SER A 22 -3.34 -4.61 -15.72
N MET A 23 -4.32 -3.75 -15.47
CA MET A 23 -5.75 -4.14 -15.43
C MET A 23 -6.18 -4.84 -16.73
N ARG A 24 -5.61 -4.44 -17.88
CA ARG A 24 -5.90 -5.06 -19.18
C ARG A 24 -5.44 -6.51 -19.26
N THR A 25 -4.33 -6.85 -18.59
CA THR A 25 -3.87 -8.23 -18.46
C THR A 25 -4.89 -9.07 -17.70
N TRP A 26 -5.40 -8.56 -16.58
CA TRP A 26 -6.43 -9.26 -15.79
C TRP A 26 -7.76 -9.38 -16.53
N GLN A 27 -8.19 -8.32 -17.23
CA GLN A 27 -9.38 -8.32 -18.07
C GLN A 27 -9.29 -9.39 -19.17
N ARG A 28 -8.13 -9.50 -19.85
CA ARG A 28 -7.89 -10.52 -20.87
C ARG A 28 -7.97 -11.95 -20.30
N ARG A 29 -7.41 -12.18 -19.11
CA ARG A 29 -7.49 -13.49 -18.43
C ARG A 29 -8.92 -13.92 -18.12
N ILE A 30 -9.79 -12.96 -17.81
CA ILE A 30 -11.24 -13.20 -17.65
C ILE A 30 -11.87 -13.59 -18.99
N GLU A 31 -11.59 -12.83 -20.06
CA GLU A 31 -12.13 -13.08 -21.40
C GLU A 31 -11.70 -14.43 -21.98
N GLU A 32 -10.46 -14.86 -21.69
CA GLU A 32 -9.92 -16.16 -22.08
C GLU A 32 -10.39 -17.32 -21.17
N GLY A 33 -11.20 -17.03 -20.14
CA GLY A 33 -11.70 -18.04 -19.19
C GLY A 33 -10.65 -18.61 -18.23
N GLN A 34 -9.47 -17.99 -18.14
CA GLN A 34 -8.38 -18.41 -17.25
C GLN A 34 -8.64 -18.00 -15.80
N VAL A 35 -9.40 -16.94 -15.58
CA VAL A 35 -9.76 -16.42 -14.26
C VAL A 35 -11.28 -16.23 -14.19
N PRO A 36 -11.96 -16.71 -13.13
CA PRO A 36 -13.39 -16.46 -12.96
C PRO A 36 -13.69 -14.96 -12.84
N ARG A 37 -14.73 -14.51 -13.55
CA ARG A 37 -15.30 -13.17 -13.31
C ARG A 37 -16.22 -13.23 -12.10
N LEU A 38 -15.99 -12.33 -11.15
CA LEU A 38 -16.91 -12.02 -10.06
C LEU A 38 -17.58 -10.66 -10.30
N GLY A 39 -18.78 -10.48 -9.74
CA GLY A 39 -19.58 -9.26 -9.85
C GLY A 39 -20.39 -9.13 -11.15
N ASP A 40 -21.62 -8.63 -11.01
CA ASP A 40 -22.59 -8.36 -12.08
C ASP A 40 -22.69 -6.86 -12.43
N GLY A 41 -21.97 -5.99 -11.71
CA GLY A 41 -22.05 -4.53 -11.80
C GLY A 41 -21.01 -3.84 -12.70
N ARG A 42 -20.86 -2.51 -12.50
CA ARG A 42 -19.89 -1.63 -13.17
C ARG A 42 -18.47 -1.88 -12.65
N GLY A 43 -17.87 -2.97 -13.07
CA GLY A 43 -16.47 -3.30 -12.80
C GLY A 43 -16.30 -4.79 -12.60
N ALA A 44 -15.44 -5.42 -13.40
CA ALA A 44 -15.12 -6.82 -13.19
C ALA A 44 -14.30 -7.00 -11.91
N GLN A 45 -14.59 -8.05 -11.16
CA GLN A 45 -13.79 -8.48 -10.02
C GLN A 45 -13.22 -9.88 -10.30
N VAL A 46 -12.18 -10.23 -9.57
CA VAL A 46 -11.58 -11.57 -9.59
C VAL A 46 -11.50 -12.12 -8.17
N PRO A 47 -11.52 -13.45 -7.97
CA PRO A 47 -11.23 -14.03 -6.68
C PRO A 47 -9.79 -13.69 -6.26
N PHE A 48 -9.57 -13.31 -5.00
CA PHE A 48 -8.21 -13.11 -4.46
C PHE A 48 -7.32 -14.34 -4.66
N ALA A 49 -7.90 -15.56 -4.58
CA ALA A 49 -7.20 -16.81 -4.87
C ALA A 49 -6.49 -16.84 -6.23
N SER A 50 -7.00 -16.11 -7.24
CA SER A 50 -6.39 -16.02 -8.57
C SER A 50 -5.14 -15.14 -8.60
N VAL A 51 -4.98 -14.27 -7.61
CA VAL A 51 -3.89 -13.31 -7.48
C VAL A 51 -2.82 -13.82 -6.51
N ARG A 52 -3.22 -14.56 -5.47
CA ARG A 52 -2.36 -15.13 -4.41
C ARG A 52 -1.05 -15.78 -4.89
N PRO A 53 -1.01 -16.60 -5.96
CA PRO A 53 0.23 -17.23 -6.41
C PRO A 53 1.28 -16.25 -6.95
N GLU A 54 0.88 -15.02 -7.26
CA GLU A 54 1.73 -13.98 -7.83
C GLU A 54 2.06 -12.85 -6.83
N LEU A 55 1.60 -12.95 -5.58
CA LEU A 55 1.90 -11.97 -4.54
C LEU A 55 3.33 -12.15 -4.01
N ALA A 56 3.98 -11.01 -3.74
CA ALA A 56 5.28 -10.99 -3.06
C ALA A 56 5.17 -11.26 -1.55
N VAL A 57 4.01 -10.97 -0.94
CA VAL A 57 3.75 -11.12 0.49
C VAL A 57 2.74 -12.23 0.72
N ASP A 58 3.01 -13.14 1.66
CA ASP A 58 2.02 -14.10 2.12
C ASP A 58 1.04 -13.41 3.07
N LEU A 59 -0.20 -13.26 2.61
CA LEU A 59 -1.28 -12.65 3.39
C LEU A 59 -2.05 -13.73 4.13
N ALA A 60 -2.23 -13.55 5.44
CA ALA A 60 -3.09 -14.41 6.23
C ALA A 60 -4.56 -14.14 5.88
N ASP A 61 -5.44 -15.08 6.23
CA ASP A 61 -6.88 -14.98 5.93
C ASP A 61 -7.56 -13.75 6.54
N GLU A 62 -7.02 -13.25 7.65
CA GLU A 62 -7.45 -11.99 8.27
C GLU A 62 -7.03 -10.78 7.43
N ASP A 63 -5.78 -10.74 6.95
CA ASP A 63 -5.27 -9.67 6.10
C ASP A 63 -6.04 -9.56 4.78
N VAL A 64 -6.43 -10.69 4.20
CA VAL A 64 -7.24 -10.68 2.97
C VAL A 64 -8.62 -10.07 3.22
N GLN A 65 -9.21 -10.24 4.41
CA GLN A 65 -10.47 -9.57 4.74
C GLN A 65 -10.28 -8.06 4.88
N VAL A 66 -9.15 -7.61 5.45
CA VAL A 66 -8.81 -6.18 5.49
C VAL A 66 -8.60 -5.65 4.07
N LEU A 67 -7.87 -6.38 3.21
CA LEU A 67 -7.64 -6.02 1.81
C LEU A 67 -8.95 -5.85 1.02
N VAL A 68 -9.92 -6.74 1.21
CA VAL A 68 -11.23 -6.62 0.54
C VAL A 68 -11.98 -5.37 1.01
N ARG A 69 -11.93 -5.03 2.31
CA ARG A 69 -12.52 -3.77 2.82
C ARG A 69 -11.79 -2.54 2.25
N ALA A 70 -10.45 -2.62 2.15
CA ALA A 70 -9.64 -1.55 1.58
C ALA A 70 -9.99 -1.30 0.10
N ASP A 71 -10.16 -2.36 -0.70
CA ASP A 71 -10.62 -2.30 -2.10
C ASP A 71 -12.01 -1.66 -2.24
N GLN A 72 -12.86 -1.81 -1.21
CA GLN A 72 -14.20 -1.23 -1.16
C GLN A 72 -14.22 0.24 -0.67
N GLY A 73 -13.07 0.79 -0.29
CA GLY A 73 -12.93 2.21 0.09
C GLY A 73 -12.84 2.47 1.60
N ASP A 74 -12.82 1.45 2.45
CA ASP A 74 -12.67 1.64 3.90
C ASP A 74 -11.30 2.26 4.22
N ALA A 75 -11.31 3.50 4.73
CA ALA A 75 -10.10 4.29 4.98
C ALA A 75 -9.16 3.64 6.01
N ALA A 76 -9.71 3.06 7.08
CA ALA A 76 -8.91 2.41 8.11
C ALA A 76 -8.30 1.12 7.56
N ALA A 77 -9.08 0.32 6.83
CA ALA A 77 -8.57 -0.88 6.18
C ALA A 77 -7.49 -0.58 5.13
N GLN A 78 -7.63 0.53 4.39
CA GLN A 78 -6.60 1.01 3.47
C GLN A 78 -5.31 1.41 4.21
N ALA A 79 -5.42 2.08 5.36
CA ALA A 79 -4.25 2.38 6.18
C ALA A 79 -3.57 1.11 6.70
N ASP A 80 -4.35 0.15 7.22
CA ASP A 80 -3.85 -1.11 7.76
C ASP A 80 -3.11 -1.95 6.70
N VAL A 81 -3.74 -2.17 5.55
CA VAL A 81 -3.14 -2.94 4.44
C VAL A 81 -1.97 -2.19 3.83
N GLY A 82 -2.09 -0.87 3.69
CA GLY A 82 -1.00 -0.01 3.26
C GLY A 82 0.22 -0.10 4.18
N ALA A 83 0.01 -0.12 5.50
CA ALA A 83 1.05 -0.28 6.50
C ALA A 83 1.70 -1.67 6.44
N LEU A 84 0.92 -2.73 6.25
CA LEU A 84 1.42 -4.10 6.06
C LEU A 84 2.39 -4.16 4.88
N PHE A 85 1.99 -3.62 3.73
CA PHE A 85 2.86 -3.57 2.55
C PHE A 85 4.05 -2.61 2.71
N ALA A 86 3.89 -1.51 3.43
CA ALA A 86 4.99 -0.58 3.73
C ALA A 86 6.06 -1.25 4.59
N LEU A 87 5.65 -2.02 5.60
CA LEU A 87 6.55 -2.82 6.44
C LEU A 87 7.30 -3.86 5.60
N ALA A 88 6.60 -4.59 4.73
CA ALA A 88 7.23 -5.54 3.82
C ALA A 88 8.26 -4.85 2.90
N ALA A 89 7.91 -3.70 2.31
CA ALA A 89 8.82 -2.94 1.45
C ALA A 89 10.07 -2.43 2.19
N LEU A 90 9.91 -2.03 3.46
CA LEU A 90 11.03 -1.61 4.32
C LEU A 90 11.94 -2.79 4.68
N ASP A 91 11.38 -3.97 4.91
CA ASP A 91 12.16 -5.19 5.19
C ASP A 91 12.93 -5.64 3.95
N GLU A 92 12.28 -5.68 2.79
CA GLU A 92 12.89 -5.96 1.49
C GLU A 92 14.10 -5.04 1.23
N ALA A 93 13.95 -3.73 1.48
CA ALA A 93 15.02 -2.76 1.31
C ALA A 93 16.20 -2.96 2.27
N ARG A 94 15.94 -3.42 3.51
CA ARG A 94 16.99 -3.73 4.50
C ARG A 94 17.78 -4.98 4.13
N VAL A 95 17.11 -6.00 3.59
CA VAL A 95 17.76 -7.20 3.07
C VAL A 95 18.69 -6.84 1.90
N ASP A 96 18.23 -5.98 1.00
CA ASP A 96 19.02 -5.51 -0.15
C ASP A 96 20.22 -4.64 0.26
N ALA A 97 20.10 -3.85 1.34
CA ALA A 97 21.20 -3.02 1.86
C ALA A 97 22.41 -3.81 2.39
N GLY A 98 22.26 -5.11 2.66
CA GLY A 98 23.36 -6.04 2.97
C GLY A 98 24.14 -6.53 1.74
N SER A 99 23.62 -6.28 0.53
CA SER A 99 24.24 -6.60 -0.76
C SER A 99 24.64 -5.31 -1.48
N LYS A 100 25.68 -5.33 -2.32
CA LYS A 100 26.16 -4.13 -3.04
C LYS A 100 24.99 -3.45 -3.77
N PRO A 101 24.65 -2.18 -3.48
CA PRO A 101 23.45 -1.56 -4.02
C PRO A 101 23.56 -1.43 -5.54
N ALA A 102 22.64 -2.06 -6.26
CA ALA A 102 22.39 -1.73 -7.65
C ALA A 102 21.85 -0.30 -7.72
N PRO A 103 22.20 0.50 -8.75
CA PRO A 103 21.66 1.84 -8.89
C PRO A 103 20.13 1.76 -8.92
N LEU A 104 19.52 2.40 -7.94
CA LEU A 104 18.09 2.42 -7.62
C LEU A 104 17.30 2.86 -8.86
N ALA A 105 16.89 1.88 -9.66
CA ALA A 105 16.08 2.05 -10.86
C ALA A 105 15.08 0.89 -10.95
N ARG A 106 14.29 0.74 -9.88
CA ARG A 106 12.98 0.10 -9.81
C ARG A 106 12.54 0.04 -8.36
N GLY A 107 11.26 0.29 -8.08
CA GLY A 107 10.61 -0.25 -6.88
C GLY A 107 10.64 -1.77 -6.93
N THR A 108 11.78 -2.37 -6.56
CA THR A 108 12.06 -3.81 -6.66
C THR A 108 11.42 -4.64 -5.57
N GLY A 109 10.77 -3.99 -4.60
CA GLY A 109 9.84 -4.65 -3.70
C GLY A 109 8.47 -4.77 -4.35
N GLY A 110 7.95 -5.99 -4.54
CA GLY A 110 6.56 -6.18 -4.98
C GLY A 110 5.54 -5.51 -4.05
N SER A 111 5.99 -5.12 -2.85
CA SER A 111 5.22 -4.52 -1.78
C SER A 111 5.11 -2.99 -1.84
N ILE A 112 6.05 -2.27 -2.48
CA ILE A 112 6.03 -0.78 -2.45
C ILE A 112 4.85 -0.18 -3.21
N ALA A 113 4.49 -0.75 -4.36
CA ALA A 113 3.37 -0.24 -5.16
C ALA A 113 2.01 -0.42 -4.44
N PRO A 114 1.69 -1.59 -3.86
CA PRO A 114 0.55 -1.74 -2.97
C PRO A 114 0.56 -0.80 -1.77
N ALA A 115 1.72 -0.61 -1.10
CA ALA A 115 1.83 0.31 0.03
C ALA A 115 1.42 1.72 -0.36
N LEU A 116 2.03 2.27 -1.42
CA LEU A 116 1.74 3.62 -1.89
C LEU A 116 0.30 3.77 -2.36
N HIS A 117 -0.27 2.74 -3.00
CA HIS A 117 -1.66 2.77 -3.46
C HIS A 117 -2.64 2.96 -2.30
N PHE A 118 -2.62 2.05 -1.33
CA PHE A 118 -3.60 2.06 -0.23
C PHE A 118 -3.36 3.21 0.74
N LEU A 119 -2.09 3.51 1.08
CA LEU A 119 -1.77 4.63 1.96
C LEU A 119 -2.19 5.98 1.35
N THR A 120 -2.03 6.16 0.03
CA THR A 120 -2.47 7.39 -0.64
C THR A 120 -3.99 7.53 -0.59
N GLN A 121 -4.74 6.44 -0.80
CA GLN A 121 -6.20 6.47 -0.69
C GLN A 121 -6.65 6.79 0.74
N ALA A 122 -6.08 6.13 1.75
CA ALA A 122 -6.39 6.40 3.15
C ALA A 122 -6.05 7.85 3.55
N ALA A 123 -4.89 8.35 3.12
CA ALA A 123 -4.48 9.74 3.38
C ALA A 123 -5.43 10.76 2.71
N GLN A 124 -5.95 10.47 1.52
CA GLN A 124 -6.96 11.33 0.87
C GLN A 124 -8.28 11.37 1.65
N GLN A 125 -8.57 10.32 2.42
CA GLN A 125 -9.73 10.25 3.32
C GLN A 125 -9.45 10.85 4.71
N GLY A 126 -8.24 11.37 4.94
CA GLY A 126 -7.87 12.04 6.20
C GLY A 126 -7.20 11.13 7.22
N GLU A 127 -6.82 9.90 6.84
CA GLU A 127 -6.24 8.95 7.79
C GLU A 127 -4.79 9.32 8.15
N ALA A 128 -4.60 9.68 9.41
CA ALA A 128 -3.36 10.28 9.87
C ALA A 128 -2.21 9.26 9.94
N ASP A 129 -2.53 8.02 10.28
CA ASP A 129 -1.57 6.90 10.27
C ASP A 129 -1.02 6.66 8.87
N ALA A 130 -1.88 6.71 7.85
CA ALA A 130 -1.46 6.53 6.47
C ALA A 130 -0.52 7.66 5.99
N MET A 131 -0.81 8.91 6.38
CA MET A 131 0.08 10.04 6.11
C MET A 131 1.45 9.86 6.78
N HIS A 132 1.50 9.37 8.02
CA HIS A 132 2.76 9.10 8.70
C HIS A 132 3.56 8.01 7.96
N TRP A 133 2.92 6.92 7.54
CA TRP A 133 3.58 5.86 6.76
C TRP A 133 4.12 6.36 5.43
N LEU A 134 3.37 7.19 4.68
CA LEU A 134 3.89 7.84 3.47
C LEU A 134 5.14 8.67 3.78
N GLY A 135 5.11 9.41 4.89
CA GLY A 135 6.27 10.17 5.36
C GLY A 135 7.51 9.31 5.58
N MET A 136 7.34 8.14 6.22
CA MET A 136 8.43 7.18 6.43
C MET A 136 8.97 6.60 5.12
N LEU A 137 8.10 6.17 4.20
CA LEU A 137 8.52 5.60 2.91
C LEU A 137 9.33 6.61 2.06
N HIS A 138 8.97 7.90 2.12
CA HIS A 138 9.72 8.96 1.48
C HIS A 138 11.06 9.24 2.18
N ALA A 139 11.10 9.21 3.52
CA ALA A 139 12.31 9.45 4.30
C ALA A 139 13.37 8.35 4.07
N ASP A 140 12.92 7.10 3.92
CA ASP A 140 13.77 5.94 3.67
C ASP A 140 14.15 5.79 2.18
N GLY A 141 13.74 6.74 1.32
CA GLY A 141 14.13 6.78 -0.09
C GLY A 141 13.48 5.71 -0.98
N LEU A 142 12.39 5.09 -0.53
CA LEU A 142 11.66 4.05 -1.28
C LEU A 142 10.72 4.62 -2.34
N CYS A 143 10.57 5.94 -2.38
CA CYS A 143 9.69 6.65 -3.29
C CYS A 143 10.51 7.52 -4.26
N GLU A 144 10.03 7.66 -5.50
CA GLU A 144 10.64 8.58 -6.47
C GLU A 144 10.42 10.05 -6.06
N GLY A 145 11.47 10.88 -6.17
CA GLY A 145 11.40 12.32 -5.93
C GLY A 145 12.26 12.80 -4.74
N ASP A 146 12.10 14.09 -4.39
CA ASP A 146 12.79 14.70 -3.24
C ASP A 146 12.23 14.14 -1.92
N GLY A 147 12.79 13.00 -1.50
CA GLY A 147 12.31 12.19 -0.38
C GLY A 147 12.22 12.98 0.93
N GLN A 148 13.16 13.89 1.20
CA GLN A 148 13.18 14.66 2.44
C GLN A 148 12.03 15.67 2.50
N ALA A 149 11.80 16.41 1.42
CA ALA A 149 10.73 17.41 1.35
C ALA A 149 9.35 16.74 1.42
N MET A 150 9.16 15.65 0.68
CA MET A 150 7.92 14.87 0.68
C MET A 150 7.66 14.21 2.04
N ALA A 151 8.70 13.67 2.68
CA ALA A 151 8.59 13.12 4.03
C ALA A 151 8.09 14.19 5.02
N LEU A 152 8.73 15.36 5.05
CA LEU A 152 8.33 16.44 5.95
C LEU A 152 6.89 16.91 5.68
N MET A 153 6.49 17.03 4.42
CA MET A 153 5.12 17.38 4.05
C MET A 153 4.10 16.38 4.61
N TRP A 154 4.36 15.08 4.46
CA TRP A 154 3.45 14.04 4.94
C TRP A 154 3.39 13.97 6.47
N ILE A 155 4.53 14.09 7.15
CA ILE A 155 4.60 14.16 8.61
C ILE A 155 3.89 15.41 9.14
N ALA A 156 4.01 16.55 8.43
CA ALA A 156 3.25 17.76 8.74
C ALA A 156 1.74 17.55 8.67
N LYS A 157 1.26 16.89 7.61
CA LYS A 157 -0.16 16.56 7.45
C LYS A 157 -0.64 15.58 8.51
N ALA A 158 0.10 14.50 8.78
CA ALA A 158 -0.23 13.53 9.82
C ALA A 158 -0.41 14.20 11.19
N ALA A 159 0.51 15.10 11.56
CA ALA A 159 0.42 15.82 12.83
C ALA A 159 -0.80 16.75 12.91
N ALA A 160 -1.12 17.44 11.81
CA ALA A 160 -2.30 18.30 11.70
C ALA A 160 -3.61 17.51 11.83
N HIS A 161 -3.61 16.24 11.42
CA HIS A 161 -4.71 15.29 11.59
C HIS A 161 -4.66 14.52 12.92
N GLY A 162 -3.83 14.94 13.88
CA GLY A 162 -3.85 14.40 15.24
C GLY A 162 -2.87 13.25 15.51
N HIS A 163 -2.04 12.85 14.54
CA HIS A 163 -1.11 11.74 14.71
C HIS A 163 -0.01 12.05 15.73
N VAL A 164 -0.03 11.35 16.87
CA VAL A 164 0.80 11.67 18.04
C VAL A 164 2.30 11.58 17.77
N ILE A 165 2.75 10.58 16.99
CA ILE A 165 4.18 10.40 16.71
C ILE A 165 4.68 11.52 15.78
N ALA A 166 3.98 11.77 14.68
CA ALA A 166 4.20 12.89 13.78
C ALA A 166 4.23 14.26 14.48
N GLN A 167 3.34 14.52 15.45
CA GLN A 167 3.40 15.76 16.25
C GLN A 167 4.71 15.89 17.01
N ARG A 168 5.19 14.80 17.62
CA ARG A 168 6.49 14.78 18.31
C ARG A 168 7.65 14.96 17.33
N GLN A 169 7.60 14.32 16.16
CA GLN A 169 8.62 14.48 15.12
C GLN A 169 8.71 15.92 14.64
N LEU A 170 7.59 16.60 14.37
CA LEU A 170 7.60 18.02 14.02
C LEU A 170 8.12 18.91 15.15
N ALA A 171 7.75 18.63 16.40
CA ALA A 171 8.24 19.39 17.54
C ALA A 171 9.78 19.29 17.66
N THR A 172 10.36 18.11 17.36
CA THR A 172 11.82 17.94 17.32
C THR A 172 12.48 18.64 16.13
N LEU A 173 11.79 18.70 14.98
CA LEU A 173 12.30 19.37 13.76
C LEU A 173 12.14 20.89 13.82
N MET A 174 11.15 21.40 14.56
CA MET A 174 10.85 22.82 14.73
C MET A 174 10.74 23.20 16.21
N PRO A 175 11.85 23.17 16.98
CA PRO A 175 11.84 23.40 18.44
C PRO A 175 11.49 24.83 18.87
N GLY A 176 10.99 25.70 17.96
CA GLY A 176 10.86 27.15 18.15
C GLY A 176 9.45 27.74 18.07
N ARG A 177 8.38 26.93 18.12
CA ARG A 177 6.99 27.46 18.20
C ARG A 177 6.33 27.11 19.53
N ALA A 178 7.06 27.29 20.63
CA ALA A 178 6.42 27.50 21.91
C ALA A 178 5.75 28.89 21.87
N THR A 179 4.44 28.87 21.99
CA THR A 179 3.54 30.02 22.16
C THR A 179 4.14 31.08 23.10
N SER A 180 4.28 32.31 22.62
CA SER A 180 4.25 33.51 23.48
C SER A 180 2.82 33.99 23.61
#